data_AF-A0A6N0LPW6-F1
#
_entry.id   AF-A0A6N0LPW6-F1
#
_cell.length_a   1.000
_cell.length_b   1.000
_cell.length_c   1.000
_cell.angle_alpha   90.00
_cell.angle_beta   90.00
_cell.angle_gamma   90.00
#
_symmetry.space_group_name_H-M   'P 1'
#
loop_
_entity.id
_entity.type
_entity.pdbx_description
1 polymer ?
#
loop_
_entity_poly.entity_id
_entity_poly.type
_entity_poly.pdbx_seq_one_letter_code
_entity_poly.pdbx_strand_id
1 'polypeptide(L)'
;MSNIFIQLLLIGLVSGVAGGMFGIGGGAIMIPAMVLVIGLDQKLATGTSVAAQILPIGILAALVYHRNGNLNIKYALIIAVGLIVGNFFGALFANQPFISSEFMKKLYGIFVLMIVFVIYYQIE
;
A
#
# COMPACT_ATOMS: atom_id res chain seq x y z
N MET A 1 11.76 -21.89 6.48
CA MET A 1 10.41 -21.92 5.87
C MET A 1 9.31 -21.58 6.88
N SER A 2 9.23 -22.20 8.06
CA SER A 2 8.21 -21.84 9.09
C SER A 2 8.21 -20.35 9.47
N ASN A 3 9.41 -19.75 9.63
CA ASN A 3 9.55 -18.36 10.06
C ASN A 3 9.00 -17.34 9.04
N ILE A 4 9.11 -17.60 7.73
CA ILE A 4 8.67 -16.63 6.70
C ILE A 4 7.14 -16.55 6.63
N PHE A 5 6.42 -17.66 6.84
CA PHE A 5 4.96 -17.66 6.90
C PHE A 5 4.45 -16.81 8.07
N ILE A 6 5.07 -16.98 9.25
CA ILE A 6 4.72 -16.20 10.45
C ILE A 6 5.02 -14.72 10.21
N GLN A 7 6.17 -14.39 9.63
CA GLN A 7 6.53 -13.00 9.29
C GLN A 7 5.51 -12.38 8.33
N LEU A 8 5.15 -13.06 7.24
CA LEU A 8 4.16 -12.57 6.28
C LEU A 8 2.79 -12.38 6.92
N LEU A 9 2.37 -13.30 7.79
CA LEU A 9 1.10 -13.20 8.51
C LEU A 9 1.08 -12.00 9.47
N LEU A 10 2.16 -11.80 10.23
CA LEU A 10 2.31 -10.65 11.12
C LEU A 10 2.35 -9.33 10.36
N ILE A 11 3.09 -9.27 9.25
CA ILE A 11 3.13 -8.11 8.36
C ILE A 11 1.70 -7.80 7.88
N GLY A 12 0.98 -8.80 7.37
CA GLY A 12 -0.41 -8.63 6.92
C GLY A 12 -1.35 -8.16 8.02
N LEU A 13 -1.22 -8.67 9.24
CA LEU A 13 -2.06 -8.28 10.38
C LEU A 13 -1.80 -6.83 10.79
N VAL A 14 -0.54 -6.45 10.98
CA VAL A 14 -0.17 -5.07 11.36
C VAL A 14 -0.56 -4.08 10.27
N SER A 15 -0.27 -4.41 9.01
CA SER A 15 -0.66 -3.59 7.86
C SER A 15 -2.19 -3.50 7.69
N GLY A 16 -2.93 -4.57 8.00
CA GLY A 16 -4.39 -4.60 7.96
C GLY A 16 -5.03 -3.70 9.04
N VAL A 17 -4.52 -3.74 10.27
CA VAL A 17 -4.96 -2.85 11.35
C VAL A 17 -4.72 -1.39 10.97
N ALA A 18 -3.51 -1.05 10.54
CA ALA A 18 -3.19 0.31 10.12
C ALA A 18 -3.98 0.75 8.88
N GLY A 19 -4.18 -0.14 7.91
CA GLY A 19 -4.98 0.12 6.72
C GLY A 19 -6.45 0.38 7.05
N GLY A 20 -7.02 -0.36 8.01
CA GLY A 20 -8.39 -0.16 8.48
C GLY A 20 -8.57 1.10 9.33
N MET A 21 -7.56 1.50 10.11
CA MET A 21 -7.61 2.71 10.95
C MET A 21 -7.38 4.00 10.16
N PHE A 22 -6.35 4.01 9.30
CA PHE A 22 -5.85 5.22 8.64
C PHE A 22 -6.20 5.30 7.15
N GLY A 23 -6.76 4.25 6.56
CA GLY A 23 -7.10 4.22 5.13
C GLY A 23 -5.89 4.15 4.18
N ILE A 24 -4.67 3.87 4.69
CA ILE A 24 -3.41 3.92 3.93
C ILE A 24 -3.17 2.74 2.96
N GLY A 25 -4.10 1.77 2.87
CA GLY A 25 -3.98 0.61 1.99
C GLY A 25 -2.90 -0.42 2.39
N GLY A 26 -2.25 -0.28 3.55
CA GLY A 26 -1.30 -1.24 4.11
C GLY A 26 0.07 -1.34 3.42
N GLY A 27 0.18 -0.95 2.14
CA GLY A 27 1.44 -0.98 1.36
C GLY A 27 2.57 -0.15 1.97
N ALA A 28 2.23 0.96 2.65
CA ALA A 28 3.18 1.80 3.40
C ALA A 28 3.96 1.03 4.48
N ILE A 29 3.37 -0.06 5.02
CA ILE A 29 3.98 -0.92 6.04
C ILE A 29 4.48 -2.22 5.41
N MET A 30 3.69 -2.86 4.54
CA MET A 30 4.03 -4.16 3.95
C MET A 30 5.34 -4.11 3.15
N ILE A 31 5.51 -3.08 2.30
CA ILE A 31 6.66 -2.96 1.41
C ILE A 31 7.97 -2.85 2.20
N PRO A 32 8.17 -1.87 3.11
CA PRO A 32 9.41 -1.79 3.86
C PRO A 32 9.62 -3.00 4.78
N ALA A 33 8.56 -3.58 5.36
CA ALA A 33 8.70 -4.78 6.17
C ALA A 33 9.21 -5.98 5.36
N MET A 34 8.67 -6.21 4.16
CA MET A 34 9.16 -7.28 3.27
C MET A 34 10.60 -7.02 2.80
N VAL A 35 10.97 -5.77 2.53
CA VAL A 35 12.34 -5.42 2.10
C VAL A 35 13.34 -5.56 3.25
N LEU A 36 13.01 -5.10 4.45
CA LEU A 36 13.95 -5.04 5.58
C LEU A 36 13.99 -6.33 6.41
N VAL A 37 12.85 -7.00 6.61
CA VAL A 37 12.74 -8.19 7.46
C VAL A 37 12.94 -9.48 6.67
N ILE A 38 12.39 -9.54 5.45
CA ILE A 38 12.44 -10.73 4.60
C ILE A 38 13.58 -10.63 3.57
N GLY A 39 14.03 -9.42 3.23
CA GLY A 39 15.08 -9.21 2.23
C GLY A 39 14.59 -9.28 0.79
N LEU A 40 13.28 -9.06 0.56
CA LEU A 40 12.75 -9.03 -0.80
C LEU A 40 13.27 -7.80 -1.56
N ASP A 41 13.45 -7.98 -2.87
CA ASP A 41 13.70 -6.85 -3.76
C ASP A 41 12.50 -5.88 -3.76
N GLN A 42 12.77 -4.57 -3.94
CA GLN A 42 11.73 -3.53 -3.86
C GLN A 42 10.57 -3.78 -4.83
N LYS A 43 10.86 -4.19 -6.07
CA LYS A 43 9.79 -4.42 -7.08
C LYS A 43 8.97 -5.65 -6.72
N LEU A 44 9.63 -6.71 -6.25
CA LEU A 44 8.95 -7.92 -5.79
C LEU A 44 8.04 -7.62 -4.60
N ALA A 45 8.56 -6.96 -3.57
CA ALA A 45 7.78 -6.52 -2.41
C ALA A 45 6.59 -5.62 -2.81
N THR A 46 6.81 -4.68 -3.72
CA THR A 46 5.74 -3.81 -4.24
C THR A 46 4.66 -4.63 -4.95
N GLY A 47 5.03 -5.50 -5.88
CA GLY A 47 4.09 -6.35 -6.61
C GLY A 47 3.30 -7.29 -5.70
N THR A 48 3.98 -7.95 -4.75
CA THR A 48 3.33 -8.80 -3.74
C THR A 48 2.36 -8.00 -2.88
N SER A 49 2.73 -6.78 -2.47
CA SER A 49 1.85 -5.92 -1.67
C SER A 49 0.58 -5.49 -2.43
N VAL A 50 0.70 -5.21 -3.74
CA VAL A 50 -0.45 -4.86 -4.60
C VAL A 50 -1.37 -6.07 -4.74
N ALA A 51 -0.82 -7.25 -5.01
CA ALA A 51 -1.61 -8.48 -5.09
C ALA A 51 -2.34 -8.78 -3.78
N ALA A 52 -1.68 -8.60 -2.62
CA ALA A 52 -2.29 -8.77 -1.31
C ALA A 52 -3.44 -7.77 -1.06
N GLN A 53 -3.36 -6.54 -1.61
CA GLN A 53 -4.39 -5.51 -1.47
C GLN A 53 -5.63 -5.75 -2.35
N ILE A 54 -5.51 -6.53 -3.42
CA ILE A 54 -6.64 -6.89 -4.29
C ILE A 54 -7.65 -7.80 -3.57
N LEU A 55 -7.19 -8.54 -2.56
CA LEU A 55 -8.10 -9.26 -1.66
C LEU A 55 -9.17 -8.29 -1.12
N PRO A 56 -10.35 -8.77 -0.71
CA PRO A 56 -11.47 -7.91 -0.31
C PRO A 56 -11.23 -7.13 0.99
N ILE A 57 -9.98 -6.86 1.40
CA ILE A 57 -9.62 -6.09 2.58
C ILE A 57 -10.19 -4.66 2.56
N GLY A 58 -10.13 -3.98 1.41
CA GLY A 58 -10.69 -2.64 1.25
C GLY A 58 -12.22 -2.64 1.33
N ILE A 59 -12.86 -3.70 0.84
CA ILE A 59 -14.32 -3.87 0.90
C ILE A 59 -14.77 -4.05 2.34
N LEU A 60 -14.06 -4.87 3.14
CA LEU A 60 -14.38 -5.09 4.55
C LEU A 60 -14.29 -3.78 5.36
N ALA A 61 -13.22 -3.00 5.18
CA ALA A 61 -13.08 -1.69 5.83
C ALA A 61 -14.16 -0.71 5.35
N ALA A 62 -14.38 -0.61 4.04
CA ALA A 62 -15.40 0.29 3.47
C ALA A 62 -16.81 -0.06 3.96
N LEU A 63 -17.12 -1.33 4.18
CA LEU A 63 -18.40 -1.77 4.74
C LEU A 63 -18.58 -1.25 6.18
N VAL A 64 -17.52 -1.28 7.00
CA VAL A 64 -17.55 -0.71 8.35
C VAL A 64 -17.72 0.82 8.28
N TYR A 65 -16.96 1.52 7.44
CA TYR A 65 -17.11 2.97 7.26
C TYR A 65 -18.49 3.35 6.73
N HIS A 66 -19.06 2.57 5.81
CA HIS A 66 -20.41 2.78 5.28
C HIS A 66 -21.48 2.64 6.35
N ARG A 67 -21.40 1.59 7.17
CA ARG A 67 -22.34 1.37 8.28
C ARG A 67 -22.29 2.49 9.32
N ASN A 68 -21.15 3.15 9.46
CA ASN A 68 -20.96 4.29 10.36
C ASN A 68 -21.26 5.65 9.71
N GLY A 69 -21.78 5.69 8.47
CA GLY A 69 -22.08 6.95 7.77
C GLY A 69 -20.87 7.71 7.25
N ASN A 70 -19.67 7.12 7.33
CA ASN A 70 -18.38 7.74 7.00
C ASN A 70 -17.89 7.38 5.58
N LEU A 71 -18.80 7.08 4.65
CA LEU A 71 -18.46 6.73 3.26
C LEU A 71 -19.34 7.49 2.26
N ASN A 72 -18.69 8.25 1.38
CA ASN A 72 -19.33 8.77 0.17
C ASN A 72 -19.07 7.83 -1.02
N ILE A 73 -20.08 7.06 -1.41
CA ILE A 73 -19.97 6.07 -2.49
C ILE A 73 -19.66 6.73 -3.84
N LYS A 74 -20.26 7.90 -4.12
CA LYS A 74 -20.03 8.61 -5.39
C LYS A 74 -18.57 9.03 -5.52
N TYR A 75 -17.98 9.57 -4.45
CA TYR A 75 -16.58 9.96 -4.46
C TYR A 75 -15.66 8.75 -4.58
N ALA A 76 -15.96 7.66 -3.85
CA ALA A 76 -15.22 6.42 -3.95
C ALA A 76 -15.20 5.86 -5.38
N LEU A 77 -16.32 5.88 -6.10
CA LEU A 77 -16.39 5.39 -7.48
C LEU A 77 -15.58 6.25 -8.46
N ILE A 78 -15.62 7.57 -8.33
CA ILE A 78 -14.81 8.48 -9.18
C ILE A 78 -13.32 8.24 -8.94
N ILE A 79 -12.92 8.14 -7.67
CA ILE A 79 -11.53 7.84 -7.30
C ILE A 79 -11.12 6.46 -7.82
N ALA A 80 -11.99 5.46 -7.75
CA ALA A 80 -11.71 4.10 -8.23
C ALA A 80 -11.35 4.07 -9.71
N VAL A 81 -12.01 4.87 -10.56
CA VAL A 81 -11.66 4.97 -11.99
C VAL A 81 -10.23 5.51 -12.16
N GLY A 82 -9.88 6.56 -11.43
CA GLY A 82 -8.52 7.12 -11.44
C GLY A 82 -7.47 6.12 -10.94
N LEU A 83 -7.79 5.37 -9.89
CA LEU A 83 -6.92 4.32 -9.33
C LEU A 83 -6.66 3.19 -10.34
N ILE A 84 -7.69 2.74 -11.07
CA ILE A 84 -7.53 1.68 -12.08
C ILE A 84 -6.51 2.10 -13.14
N VAL A 85 -6.69 3.30 -13.70
CA VAL A 85 -5.83 3.84 -14.75
C VAL A 85 -4.42 4.09 -14.20
N GLY A 86 -4.32 4.78 -13.06
CA GLY A 86 -3.05 5.13 -12.44
C GLY A 86 -2.23 3.90 -12.02
N ASN A 87 -2.86 2.90 -11.40
CA ASN A 87 -2.18 1.67 -11.00
C ASN A 87 -1.66 0.88 -12.22
N PHE A 88 -2.47 0.79 -13.29
CA PHE A 88 -2.06 0.07 -14.49
C PHE A 88 -0.82 0.70 -15.12
N PHE A 89 -0.86 2.00 -15.41
CA PHE A 89 0.29 2.69 -16.02
C PHE A 89 1.48 2.80 -15.07
N GLY A 90 1.24 3.02 -13.77
CA GLY A 90 2.29 3.02 -12.75
C GLY A 90 3.02 1.68 -12.66
N ALA A 91 2.29 0.56 -12.70
CA ALA A 91 2.87 -0.78 -12.71
C ALA A 91 3.65 -1.06 -14.01
N LEU A 92 3.15 -0.62 -15.16
CA LEU A 92 3.87 -0.73 -16.43
C LEU A 92 5.18 0.05 -16.43
N PHE A 93 5.16 1.29 -15.92
CA PHE A 93 6.36 2.12 -15.80
C PHE A 93 7.36 1.51 -14.81
N ALA A 94 6.89 1.12 -13.61
CA ALA A 94 7.70 0.48 -12.57
C ALA A 94 8.50 -0.73 -13.05
N ASN A 95 7.97 -1.48 -14.03
CA ASN A 95 8.57 -2.72 -14.52
C ASN A 95 9.31 -2.57 -15.86
N GLN A 96 9.58 -1.34 -16.32
CA GLN A 96 10.43 -1.15 -17.49
C GLN A 96 11.88 -1.63 -17.24
N PRO A 97 12.58 -2.14 -18.26
CA PRO A 97 13.93 -2.71 -18.11
C PRO A 97 14.98 -1.73 -17.58
N PHE A 98 14.83 -0.44 -17.92
CA PHE A 98 15.77 0.62 -17.53
C PHE A 98 15.51 1.19 -16.12
N ILE A 99 14.41 0.79 -15.46
CA ILE A 99 14.09 1.22 -14.09
C ILE A 99 14.60 0.15 -13.13
N SER A 100 15.58 0.49 -12.30
CA SER A 100 16.12 -0.45 -11.31
C SER A 100 15.26 -0.49 -10.05
N SER A 101 15.32 -1.61 -9.31
CA SER A 101 14.66 -1.71 -8.01
C SER A 101 15.22 -0.74 -6.98
N GLU A 102 16.51 -0.39 -7.07
CA GLU A 102 17.12 0.63 -6.24
C GLU A 102 16.53 2.03 -6.52
N PHE A 103 16.30 2.36 -7.79
CA PHE A 103 15.61 3.60 -8.16
C PHE A 103 14.19 3.63 -7.58
N MET A 104 13.45 2.52 -7.70
CA MET A 104 12.11 2.41 -7.10
C MET A 104 12.14 2.53 -5.58
N LYS A 105 13.17 1.99 -4.92
CA LYS A 105 13.37 2.09 -3.47
C LYS A 105 13.61 3.54 -3.05
N LYS A 106 14.46 4.27 -3.78
CA LYS A 106 14.70 5.71 -3.55
C LYS A 106 13.42 6.53 -3.76
N LEU A 107 12.71 6.29 -4.87
CA LEU A 107 11.45 6.97 -5.18
C LEU A 107 10.39 6.73 -4.09
N TYR A 108 10.26 5.49 -3.62
CA TYR A 108 9.38 5.13 -2.51
C TYR A 108 9.77 5.85 -1.22
N GLY A 109 11.07 5.91 -0.88
CA GLY A 109 11.56 6.64 0.29
C GLY A 109 11.22 8.13 0.23
N ILE A 110 11.45 8.78 -0.91
CA ILE A 110 11.09 10.19 -1.13
C ILE A 110 9.58 10.40 -0.99
N PHE A 111 8.77 9.50 -1.54
CA PHE A 111 7.32 9.54 -1.41
C PHE A 111 6.85 9.47 0.06
N VAL A 112 7.43 8.56 0.85
CA VAL A 112 7.10 8.46 2.28
C VAL A 112 7.53 9.72 3.05
N LEU A 113 8.72 10.28 2.77
CA LEU A 113 9.16 11.53 3.39
C LEU A 113 8.22 12.70 3.05
N MET A 114 7.72 12.77 1.81
CA MET A 114 6.71 13.75 1.43
C MET A 114 5.40 13.57 2.19
N ILE A 115 4.94 12.33 2.40
CA ILE A 115 3.75 12.05 3.22
C ILE A 115 3.96 12.54 4.66
N VAL A 116 5.12 12.24 5.27
CA VAL A 116 5.44 12.70 6.63
C VAL A 116 5.39 14.22 6.72
N PHE A 117 5.98 14.91 5.74
CA PHE A 117 5.94 16.37 5.67
C PHE A 117 4.50 16.90 5.59
N VAL A 118 3.65 16.33 4.71
CA VAL A 118 2.24 16.77 4.60
C VAL A 118 1.47 16.53 5.90
N ILE A 119 1.64 15.36 6.53
CA ILE A 119 0.96 15.04 7.79
C ILE A 119 1.41 15.97 8.91
N TYR A 120 2.69 16.34 8.96
CA TYR A 120 3.22 17.28 9.95
C TYR A 120 2.44 18.61 9.96
N TYR A 121 2.20 19.20 8.79
CA TYR A 121 1.39 20.43 8.67
C TYR A 121 -0.11 20.24 8.94
N GLN A 122 -0.61 19.01 8.96
CA GLN A 122 -2.00 18.75 9.31
C GLN A 122 -2.21 18.68 10.83
N ILE A 123 -1.13 18.41 11.59
CA ILE A 123 -1.15 18.30 13.05
C ILE A 123 -0.94 19.66 13.72
N GLU A 124 -0.19 20.56 13.08
CA GLU A 124 -0.05 21.97 13.49
C GLU A 124 -1.23 22.85 13.07
#